data_AF-A0AAW5ZF68-F1
#
_entry.id   AF-A0AAW5ZF68-F1
#
_cell.length_a   1.000
_cell.length_b   1.000
_cell.length_c   1.000
_cell.angle_alpha   90.00
_cell.angle_beta   90.00
_cell.angle_gamma   90.00
#
_symmetry.space_group_name_H-M   'P 1'
#
loop_
_entity.id
_entity.type
_entity.pdbx_description
1 polymer ?
#
loop_
_entity_poly.entity_id
_entity_poly.type
_entity_poly.pdbx_seq_one_letter_code
_entity_poly.pdbx_strand_id
1 'polypeptide(L)'
;TVANFEKETGIKVVYDVFDSNEVLEGKLMAGSTGFDLVVPSASFLERQLTAGVFQPLDKSKLPEWKNLDPELLKLVAKHDPDNKFAMPY
;
A
#
# COMPACT_ATOMS: atom_id res chain seq x y z
N THR A 1 11.78 11.22 -6.06
CA THR A 1 12.15 11.25 -4.62
C THR A 1 11.02 11.88 -3.84
N VAL A 2 10.94 11.68 -2.53
CA VAL A 2 9.96 12.38 -1.67
C VAL A 2 10.07 13.90 -1.86
N ALA A 3 11.28 14.45 -1.86
CA ALA A 3 11.50 15.89 -2.06
C ALA A 3 10.92 16.41 -3.39
N ASN A 4 11.05 15.66 -4.49
CA ASN A 4 10.48 16.07 -5.78
C ASN A 4 8.95 16.03 -5.75
N PHE A 5 8.37 15.00 -5.13
CA PHE A 5 6.92 14.87 -4.96
C PHE A 5 6.34 16.03 -4.14
N GLU A 6 6.96 16.35 -3.00
CA GLU A 6 6.52 17.49 -2.17
C GLU A 6 6.62 18.82 -2.93
N LYS A 7 7.68 19.00 -3.73
CA LYS A 7 7.87 20.21 -4.54
C LYS A 7 6.82 20.36 -5.64
N GLU A 8 6.47 19.26 -6.30
CA GLU A 8 5.54 19.26 -7.43
C GLU A 8 4.07 19.39 -6.99
N THR A 9 3.71 18.74 -5.89
CA THR A 9 2.31 18.65 -5.44
C THR A 9 1.96 19.63 -4.32
N GLY A 10 2.97 20.12 -3.59
CA GLY A 10 2.77 20.90 -2.36
C GLY A 10 2.33 20.05 -1.15
N ILE A 11 2.13 18.74 -1.32
CA ILE A 11 1.74 17.83 -0.25
C ILE A 11 2.96 17.54 0.61
N LYS A 12 2.82 17.67 1.94
CA LYS A 12 3.87 17.31 2.89
C LYS A 12 3.82 15.83 3.22
N VAL A 13 4.97 15.19 3.21
CA VAL A 13 5.13 13.77 3.51
C VAL A 13 5.74 13.62 4.89
N VAL A 14 4.96 13.04 5.80
CA VAL A 14 5.49 12.51 7.07
C VAL A 14 5.92 11.08 6.81
N TYR A 15 7.21 10.80 6.92
CA TYR A 15 7.80 9.51 6.53
C TYR A 15 8.38 8.80 7.75
N ASP A 16 7.71 7.74 8.19
CA ASP A 16 8.19 6.85 9.23
C ASP A 16 8.68 5.53 8.63
N VAL A 17 9.75 4.99 9.18
CA VAL A 17 10.32 3.70 8.79
C VAL A 17 10.08 2.65 9.87
N PHE A 18 9.87 1.42 9.42
CA PHE A 18 9.80 0.24 10.27
C PHE A 18 10.88 -0.74 9.85
N ASP A 19 11.44 -1.45 10.83
CA ASP A 19 12.50 -2.44 10.63
C ASP A 19 11.96 -3.83 10.27
N SER A 20 10.66 -4.05 10.44
CA SER A 20 10.01 -5.35 10.32
C SER A 20 8.52 -5.25 9.95
N ASN A 21 7.98 -6.30 9.35
CA ASN A 21 6.55 -6.36 9.01
C ASN A 21 5.69 -6.60 10.26
N GLU A 22 6.25 -7.23 11.29
CA GLU A 22 5.59 -7.51 12.57
C GLU A 22 5.27 -6.20 13.31
N VAL A 23 6.19 -5.24 13.32
CA VAL A 23 5.95 -3.91 13.91
C VAL A 23 4.86 -3.16 13.14
N LEU A 24 4.90 -3.23 11.80
CA LEU A 24 3.85 -2.64 10.96
C LEU A 24 2.48 -3.28 11.22
N GLU A 25 2.42 -4.61 11.26
CA GLU A 25 1.18 -5.36 11.52
C GLU A 25 0.60 -5.02 12.89
N GLY A 26 1.43 -4.96 13.93
CA GLY A 26 0.99 -4.56 15.27
C GLY A 26 0.35 -3.17 15.28
N LYS A 27 0.93 -2.19 14.56
CA LYS A 27 0.33 -0.86 14.41
C LYS A 27 -1.00 -0.90 13.66
N LEU A 28 -1.08 -1.60 12.53
CA LEU A 28 -2.32 -1.70 11.75
C LEU A 28 -3.46 -2.32 12.55
N MET A 29 -3.19 -3.38 13.30
CA MET A 29 -4.21 -4.06 14.12
C MET A 29 -4.65 -3.25 15.33
N ALA A 30 -3.81 -2.37 15.87
CA ALA A 30 -4.21 -1.43 16.90
C ALA A 30 -5.21 -0.38 16.38
N GLY A 31 -5.28 -0.17 15.07
CA GLY A 31 -6.12 0.84 14.43
C GLY A 31 -5.64 2.27 14.68
N SER A 32 -6.38 3.25 14.14
CA SER A 32 -6.07 4.70 14.27
C SER A 32 -4.59 5.03 14.07
N THR A 33 -3.97 4.41 13.05
CA THR A 33 -2.51 4.42 12.87
C THR A 33 -1.96 5.80 12.52
N GLY A 34 -2.80 6.66 11.94
CA GLY A 34 -2.40 7.94 11.36
C GLY A 34 -1.67 7.83 10.02
N PHE A 35 -1.60 6.62 9.43
CA PHE A 35 -0.96 6.41 8.13
C PHE A 35 -1.99 6.35 7.01
N ASP A 36 -1.73 7.11 5.94
CA ASP A 36 -2.49 7.04 4.69
C ASP A 36 -1.96 5.95 3.75
N LEU A 37 -0.66 5.64 3.82
CA LEU A 37 0.04 4.65 3.00
C LEU A 37 0.96 3.78 3.87
N VAL A 38 0.96 2.47 3.61
CA VAL A 38 1.87 1.49 4.20
C VAL A 38 2.34 0.50 3.13
N VAL A 39 3.51 -0.09 3.33
CA VAL A 39 4.15 -0.97 2.34
C VAL A 39 4.47 -2.34 2.96
N PRO A 40 3.46 -3.20 3.21
CA PRO A 40 3.68 -4.54 3.71
C PRO A 40 4.25 -5.45 2.61
N SER A 41 4.93 -6.51 3.03
CA SER A 41 5.25 -7.64 2.14
C SER A 41 3.99 -8.43 1.74
N ALA A 42 4.04 -9.14 0.61
CA ALA A 42 2.87 -9.85 0.06
C ALA A 42 2.25 -10.87 1.03
N SER A 43 3.07 -11.59 1.80
CA SER A 43 2.58 -12.56 2.80
C SER A 43 1.88 -11.91 4.00
N PHE A 44 2.28 -10.69 4.35
CA PHE A 44 1.60 -9.90 5.38
C PHE A 44 0.33 -9.24 4.85
N LEU A 45 0.37 -8.74 3.61
CA LEU A 45 -0.80 -8.17 2.93
C LEU A 45 -1.99 -9.14 2.97
N GLU A 46 -1.78 -10.41 2.59
CA GLU A 46 -2.85 -11.42 2.57
C GLU A 46 -3.54 -11.55 3.94
N ARG A 47 -2.75 -11.64 5.03
CA ARG A 47 -3.29 -11.72 6.39
C ARG A 47 -4.00 -10.43 6.79
N GLN A 48 -3.42 -9.28 6.48
CA GLN A 48 -3.98 -7.97 6.82
C GLN A 48 -5.29 -7.68 6.07
N LEU A 49 -5.44 -8.17 4.84
CA LEU A 49 -6.71 -8.07 4.09
C LEU A 49 -7.84 -8.79 4.82
N THR A 50 -7.58 -9.96 5.43
CA THR A 50 -8.61 -10.67 6.20
C THR A 50 -9.06 -9.91 7.45
N ALA A 51 -8.19 -9.05 8.00
CA ALA A 51 -8.50 -8.19 9.14
C ALA A 51 -9.27 -6.91 8.74
N GLY A 52 -9.44 -6.63 7.44
CA GLY A 52 -10.24 -5.50 6.96
C GLY A 52 -9.62 -4.13 7.24
N VAL A 53 -8.30 -4.05 7.40
CA VAL A 53 -7.59 -2.79 7.76
C VAL A 53 -7.32 -1.87 6.56
N PHE A 54 -7.62 -2.32 5.33
CA PHE A 54 -7.40 -1.55 4.11
C PHE A 54 -8.71 -1.15 3.44
N GLN A 55 -8.73 0.06 2.88
CA GLN A 55 -9.77 0.48 1.95
C GLN A 55 -9.45 0.00 0.52
N PRO A 56 -10.46 -0.32 -0.31
CA PRO A 56 -10.22 -0.65 -1.71
C PRO A 56 -9.67 0.55 -2.47
N LEU A 57 -8.79 0.29 -3.44
CA LEU A 57 -8.23 1.31 -4.31
C LEU A 57 -9.28 1.79 -5.31
N ASP A 58 -9.49 3.10 -5.36
CA ASP A 58 -10.20 3.75 -6.45
C ASP A 58 -9.26 3.91 -7.66
N LYS A 59 -9.26 2.91 -8.54
CA LYS A 59 -8.39 2.89 -9.73
C LYS A 59 -8.65 4.04 -10.70
N SER A 60 -9.79 4.74 -10.62
CA SER A 60 -10.04 5.94 -11.43
C SER A 60 -9.13 7.12 -11.04
N LYS A 61 -8.62 7.13 -9.81
CA LYS A 61 -7.65 8.11 -9.30
C LYS A 61 -6.19 7.71 -9.54
N LEU A 62 -5.97 6.56 -10.18
CA LEU A 62 -4.64 6.02 -10.50
C LEU A 62 -4.48 5.92 -12.03
N PRO A 63 -4.41 7.05 -12.76
CA PRO A 63 -4.39 7.07 -14.23
C PRO A 63 -3.19 6.33 -14.84
N GLU A 64 -2.10 6.21 -14.07
CA GLU A 64 -0.89 5.50 -14.45
C GLU A 64 -0.90 4.00 -14.09
N TRP A 65 -2.04 3.44 -13.64
CA TRP A 65 -2.18 2.00 -13.36
C TRP A 65 -1.79 1.12 -14.56
N LYS A 66 -2.06 1.62 -15.78
CA LYS A 66 -1.69 0.96 -17.04
C LYS A 66 -0.17 0.74 -17.21
N ASN A 67 0.66 1.45 -16.44
CA ASN A 67 2.12 1.33 -16.51
C ASN A 67 2.67 0.17 -15.66
N LEU A 68 1.82 -0.47 -14.85
CA LEU A 68 2.22 -1.59 -14.02
C LEU A 68 2.46 -2.84 -14.88
N ASP A 69 3.48 -3.62 -14.52
CA ASP A 69 3.78 -4.89 -15.18
C ASP A 69 2.62 -5.89 -14.97
N PRO A 70 1.96 -6.36 -16.04
CA PRO A 70 0.88 -7.34 -15.94
C PRO A 70 1.30 -8.65 -15.25
N GLU A 71 2.55 -9.08 -15.38
CA GLU A 71 3.02 -10.31 -14.72
C GLU A 71 3.18 -10.10 -13.21
N LEU A 72 3.65 -8.93 -12.78
CA LEU A 72 3.71 -8.58 -11.37
C LEU A 72 2.30 -8.43 -10.76
N LEU A 73 1.37 -7.84 -11.50
CA LEU A 73 -0.04 -7.75 -11.08
C LEU A 73 -0.65 -9.14 -10.86
N LYS A 74 -0.38 -10.12 -11.75
CA LYS A 74 -0.82 -11.51 -11.56
C LYS A 74 -0.23 -12.15 -10.31
N LEU A 75 1.01 -11.83 -9.93
CA LEU A 75 1.62 -12.33 -8.70
C LEU A 75 0.94 -11.72 -7.47
N VAL A 76 0.71 -10.41 -7.45
CA VAL A 76 -0.02 -9.73 -6.38
C VAL A 76 -1.46 -10.25 -6.29
N ALA A 77 -2.10 -10.57 -7.42
CA ALA A 77 -3.47 -11.07 -7.45
C ALA A 77 -3.67 -12.41 -6.74
N LYS A 78 -2.58 -13.15 -6.46
CA LYS A 78 -2.62 -14.37 -5.63
C LYS A 78 -2.91 -14.07 -4.16
N HIS A 79 -2.59 -12.86 -3.70
CA HIS A 79 -2.79 -12.40 -2.33
C HIS A 79 -3.92 -11.37 -2.21
N ASP A 80 -4.12 -10.57 -3.27
CA ASP A 80 -5.16 -9.54 -3.36
C ASP A 80 -5.95 -9.71 -4.67
N PRO A 81 -7.04 -10.51 -4.67
CA PRO A 81 -7.84 -10.76 -5.86
C PRO A 81 -8.25 -9.46 -6.56
N ASP A 82 -8.12 -9.45 -7.89
CA ASP A 82 -8.33 -8.28 -8.77
C ASP A 82 -7.42 -7.07 -8.48
N ASN A 83 -6.36 -7.25 -7.68
CA ASN A 83 -5.52 -6.15 -7.18
C ASN A 83 -6.40 -5.03 -6.61
N LYS A 84 -7.34 -5.39 -5.74
CA LYS A 84 -8.41 -4.51 -5.27
C LYS A 84 -7.92 -3.54 -4.21
N PHE A 85 -6.92 -3.90 -3.43
CA PHE A 85 -6.45 -3.15 -2.26
C PHE A 85 -4.98 -2.72 -2.34
N ALA A 86 -4.15 -3.40 -3.14
CA ALA A 86 -2.71 -3.17 -3.19
C ALA A 86 -2.19 -2.85 -4.59
N MET A 87 -1.14 -2.03 -4.62
CA MET A 87 -0.34 -1.72 -5.80
C MET A 87 1.11 -2.18 -5.55
N PRO A 88 1.79 -2.82 -6.51
CA PRO A 88 3.22 -3.13 -6.37
C PRO A 88 4.07 -1.85 -6.23
N TYR A 89 5.12 -1.93 -5.42
CA TYR A 89 6.16 -0.90 -5.23
C TYR A 89 7.54 -1.53 -5.46
#